data_AF-A0A525IAX1-F1
#
_entry.id   AF-A0A525IAX1-F1
#
_cell.length_a   1.000
_cell.length_b   1.000
_cell.length_c   1.000
_cell.angle_alpha   90.00
_cell.angle_beta   90.00
_cell.angle_gamma   90.00
#
_symmetry.space_group_name_H-M   'P 1'
#
loop_
_entity.id
_entity.type
_entity.pdbx_description
1 polymer ?
#
loop_
_entity_poly.entity_id
_entity_poly.type
_entity_poly.pdbx_seq_one_letter_code
_entity_poly.pdbx_strand_id
1 'polypeptide(L)'
;MSKAMPTKRSELANILRRLADYVDNHPDEDLAPIFRQAATLMRSSDQQKKPPPSKMSPVDVRAIAGELQTLQSRDAGETLLREKVPSRSLLEAIARFLQLPVQRDDAMDKLRTKIVENTIGSRLRSNAIQGKSK
;
A
#
# COMPACT_ATOMS: atom_id res chain seq x y z
N MET A 1 17.73 12.81 -57.11
CA MET A 1 16.47 12.90 -56.34
C MET A 1 16.83 12.94 -54.86
N SER A 2 16.96 14.12 -54.26
CA SER A 2 17.43 14.27 -52.87
C SER A 2 16.29 13.99 -51.90
N LYS A 3 16.44 12.93 -51.09
CA LYS A 3 15.56 12.65 -49.95
C LYS A 3 15.73 13.79 -48.94
N ALA A 4 14.67 14.55 -48.68
CA ALA A 4 14.66 15.56 -47.64
C ALA A 4 15.00 14.90 -46.29
N MET A 5 16.02 15.42 -45.60
CA MET A 5 16.40 14.92 -44.29
C MET A 5 15.26 15.17 -43.30
N PRO A 6 14.86 14.15 -42.51
CA PRO A 6 13.75 14.32 -41.60
C PRO A 6 14.11 15.38 -40.55
N THR A 7 13.25 16.38 -40.41
CA THR A 7 13.32 17.33 -39.31
C THR A 7 13.08 16.60 -37.98
N LYS A 8 13.61 17.14 -36.88
CA LYS A 8 13.34 16.63 -35.52
C LYS A 8 11.84 16.44 -35.24
N ARG A 9 10.99 17.30 -35.82
CA ARG A 9 9.52 17.19 -35.73
C ARG A 9 8.99 15.95 -36.46
N SER A 10 9.46 15.69 -37.68
CA SER A 10 9.06 14.48 -38.43
C SER A 10 9.64 13.20 -37.83
N GLU A 11 10.82 13.24 -37.23
CA GLU A 11 11.37 12.09 -36.50
C GLU A 11 10.53 11.75 -35.28
N LEU A 12 10.19 12.74 -34.45
CA LEU A 12 9.32 12.55 -33.30
C LEU A 12 7.94 12.03 -33.71
N ALA A 13 7.34 12.60 -34.75
CA ALA A 13 6.05 12.14 -35.27
C ALA A 13 6.10 10.67 -35.73
N ASN A 14 7.19 10.26 -36.37
CA ASN A 14 7.38 8.87 -36.79
C ASN A 14 7.55 7.91 -35.60
N ILE A 15 8.26 8.33 -34.55
CA ILE A 15 8.41 7.55 -33.32
C ILE A 15 7.06 7.36 -32.63
N LEU A 16 6.29 8.43 -32.49
CA LEU A 16 4.96 8.38 -31.87
C LEU A 16 3.99 7.50 -32.65
N ARG A 17 4.03 7.58 -33.99
CA ARG A 17 3.17 6.75 -34.85
C ARG A 17 3.52 5.26 -34.75
N ARG A 18 4.81 4.91 -34.77
CA ARG A 18 5.26 3.53 -34.54
C ARG A 18 4.91 3.00 -33.16
N LEU A 19 4.94 3.86 -32.15
CA LEU A 19 4.52 3.48 -30.80
C LEU A 19 3.02 3.20 -30.74
N ALA A 20 2.20 4.02 -31.40
CA ALA A 20 0.76 3.78 -31.53
C ALA A 20 0.48 2.46 -32.27
N ASP A 21 1.14 2.23 -33.41
CA ASP A 21 1.01 0.99 -34.16
C ASP A 21 1.44 -0.23 -33.32
N TYR A 22 2.46 -0.09 -32.47
CA TYR A 22 2.89 -1.16 -31.57
C TYR A 22 1.83 -1.46 -30.50
N VAL A 23 1.23 -0.44 -29.91
CA VAL A 23 0.15 -0.57 -28.92
C VAL A 23 -1.10 -1.23 -29.51
N ASP A 24 -1.51 -0.82 -30.72
CA ASP A 24 -2.73 -1.36 -31.34
C ASP A 24 -2.60 -2.83 -31.78
N ASN A 25 -1.37 -3.32 -32.00
CA ASN A 25 -1.11 -4.66 -32.52
C ASN A 25 -0.56 -5.65 -31.48
N HIS A 26 -0.48 -5.27 -30.20
CA HIS A 26 -0.05 -6.16 -29.11
C HIS A 26 -1.15 -6.27 -28.04
N PRO A 27 -1.36 -7.47 -27.45
CA PRO A 27 -2.33 -7.66 -26.39
C PRO A 27 -1.94 -6.88 -25.12
N ASP A 28 -2.94 -6.50 -24.32
CA ASP A 28 -2.77 -5.71 -23.09
C ASP A 28 -1.76 -6.32 -22.10
N GLU A 29 -1.60 -7.65 -22.10
CA GLU A 29 -0.65 -8.38 -21.26
C GLU A 29 0.81 -8.01 -21.57
N ASP A 30 1.13 -7.78 -22.84
CA ASP A 30 2.48 -7.38 -23.29
C ASP A 30 2.76 -5.89 -23.03
N LEU A 31 1.70 -5.08 -22.93
CA LEU A 31 1.79 -3.64 -22.69
C LEU A 31 1.85 -3.29 -21.19
N ALA A 32 1.37 -4.18 -20.32
CA ALA A 32 1.32 -3.98 -18.87
C ALA A 32 2.67 -3.56 -18.22
N PRO A 33 3.83 -4.12 -18.61
CA PRO A 33 5.13 -3.69 -18.08
C PRO A 33 5.48 -2.24 -18.46
N ILE A 34 5.16 -1.83 -19.68
CA ILE A 34 5.44 -0.49 -20.22
C ILE A 34 4.61 0.55 -19.47
N PHE A 35 3.32 0.31 -19.31
CA PHE A 35 2.44 1.20 -18.54
C PHE A 35 2.84 1.32 -17.07
N ARG A 36 3.30 0.22 -16.44
CA ARG A 36 3.83 0.23 -15.08
C ARG A 36 5.08 1.12 -14.97
N GLN A 37 5.97 1.05 -15.95
CA GLN A 37 7.19 1.85 -15.97
C GLN A 37 6.91 3.34 -16.26
N ALA A 38 6.02 3.63 -17.22
CA ALA A 38 5.54 4.99 -17.50
C ALA A 38 4.86 5.63 -16.28
N ALA A 39 4.02 4.88 -15.57
CA ALA A 39 3.40 5.34 -14.33
C ALA A 39 4.42 5.61 -13.21
N THR A 40 5.58 4.95 -13.22
CA THR A 40 6.68 5.22 -12.27
C THR A 40 7.40 6.51 -12.65
N LEU A 41 7.65 6.74 -13.93
CA LEU A 41 8.29 7.96 -14.43
C LEU A 41 7.40 9.20 -14.23
N MET A 42 6.09 9.10 -14.46
CA MET A 42 5.13 10.20 -14.24
C MET A 42 4.95 10.60 -12.77
N ARG A 43 5.30 9.72 -11.80
CA ARG A 43 5.30 10.06 -10.36
C ARG A 43 6.51 10.90 -9.94
N SER A 44 7.51 11.02 -10.80
CA SER A 44 8.80 11.64 -10.48
C SER A 44 8.76 13.17 -10.47
N SER A 45 7.69 13.80 -10.95
CA SER A 45 7.61 15.27 -11.04
C SER A 45 6.90 15.97 -9.87
N ASP A 46 6.28 15.25 -8.92
CA ASP A 46 5.49 15.92 -7.86
C ASP A 46 5.58 15.33 -6.44
N GLN A 47 6.42 14.32 -6.17
CA GLN A 47 6.59 13.84 -4.79
C GLN A 47 8.04 13.53 -4.46
N GLN A 48 8.71 14.53 -3.87
CA GLN A 48 9.94 14.33 -3.12
C GLN A 48 9.67 13.40 -1.90
N LYS A 49 10.37 12.26 -1.93
CA LYS A 49 10.87 11.45 -0.80
C LYS A 49 9.86 10.84 0.19
N LYS A 50 9.47 9.59 -0.08
CA LYS A 50 9.50 8.50 0.91
C LYS A 50 10.18 7.27 0.28
N PRO A 51 11.03 6.53 1.01
CA PRO A 51 11.76 5.39 0.47
C PRO A 51 10.78 4.33 -0.07
N PRO A 52 11.20 3.52 -1.06
CA PRO A 52 10.31 2.56 -1.70
C PRO A 52 9.78 1.58 -0.65
N PRO A 53 8.47 1.27 -0.64
CA PRO A 53 8.02 0.12 0.13
C PRO A 53 8.73 -1.09 -0.47
N SER A 54 9.53 -1.73 0.37
CA SER A 54 9.95 -3.12 0.22
C SER A 54 8.81 -3.92 -0.42
N LYS A 55 9.15 -4.82 -1.34
CA LYS A 55 8.22 -5.80 -1.92
C LYS A 55 7.60 -6.60 -0.76
N MET A 56 6.55 -6.08 -0.15
CA MET A 56 5.80 -6.77 0.88
C MET A 56 4.89 -7.74 0.15
N SER A 57 5.04 -9.02 0.50
CA SER A 57 4.00 -10.03 0.31
C SER A 57 2.63 -9.43 0.65
N PRO A 58 1.54 -9.88 0.00
CA PRO A 58 0.21 -9.45 0.40
C PRO A 58 0.06 -9.67 1.91
N VAL A 59 -0.01 -8.57 2.66
CA VAL A 59 -0.14 -8.62 4.12
C VAL A 59 -1.45 -9.32 4.40
N ASP A 60 -1.37 -10.53 4.95
CA ASP A 60 -2.55 -11.30 5.31
C ASP A 60 -3.20 -10.66 6.55
N VAL A 61 -4.30 -9.96 6.30
CA VAL A 61 -5.11 -9.29 7.32
C VAL A 61 -5.52 -10.26 8.43
N ARG A 62 -5.84 -11.52 8.09
CA ARG A 62 -6.22 -12.53 9.08
C ARG A 62 -5.02 -12.93 9.93
N ALA A 63 -3.85 -13.10 9.33
CA ALA A 63 -2.62 -13.43 10.06
C ALA A 63 -2.23 -12.32 11.05
N ILE A 64 -2.27 -11.05 10.62
CA ILE A 64 -2.00 -9.90 11.51
C ILE A 64 -3.04 -9.81 12.63
N ALA A 65 -4.32 -9.99 12.33
CA ALA A 65 -5.36 -10.01 13.35
C ALA A 65 -5.16 -11.14 14.37
N GLY A 66 -4.75 -12.33 13.92
CA GLY A 66 -4.39 -13.45 14.78
C GLY A 66 -3.17 -13.15 15.66
N GLU A 67 -2.14 -12.54 15.10
CA GLU A 67 -0.93 -12.14 15.84
C GLU A 67 -1.25 -11.08 16.91
N LEU A 68 -2.08 -10.08 16.60
CA LEU A 68 -2.56 -9.10 17.59
C LEU A 68 -3.25 -9.77 18.79
N GLN A 69 -3.96 -10.87 18.55
CA GLN A 69 -4.60 -11.65 19.61
C GLN A 69 -3.62 -12.43 20.48
N THR A 70 -2.34 -12.58 20.15
CA THR A 70 -1.37 -13.30 21.01
C THR A 70 -0.54 -12.35 21.88
N LEU A 71 -0.46 -11.07 21.52
CA LEU A 71 0.41 -10.08 22.16
C LEU A 71 -0.05 -9.66 23.57
N GLN A 72 0.91 -9.60 24.50
CA GLN A 72 0.63 -9.30 25.91
C GLN A 72 0.85 -7.82 26.29
N SER A 73 1.33 -6.98 25.37
CA SER A 73 1.54 -5.56 25.63
C SER A 73 1.02 -4.70 24.48
N ARG A 74 0.51 -3.51 24.84
CA ARG A 74 0.08 -2.50 23.87
C ARG A 74 1.22 -2.07 22.96
N ASP A 75 2.40 -1.90 23.55
CA ASP A 75 3.61 -1.48 22.85
C ASP A 75 4.05 -2.48 21.77
N ALA A 76 3.95 -3.79 22.06
CA ALA A 76 4.21 -4.81 21.05
C ALA A 76 3.19 -4.76 19.90
N GLY A 77 1.92 -4.47 20.20
CA GLY A 77 0.87 -4.30 19.17
C GLY A 77 1.11 -3.08 18.28
N GLU A 78 1.47 -1.97 18.90
CA GLU A 78 1.85 -0.73 18.20
C GLU A 78 3.08 -0.95 17.30
N THR A 79 4.10 -1.67 17.78
CA THR A 79 5.29 -2.03 17.02
C THR A 79 4.96 -2.92 15.83
N LEU A 80 4.18 -3.99 16.06
CA LEU A 80 3.71 -4.90 15.01
C LEU A 80 2.99 -4.13 13.88
N LEU A 81 2.06 -3.25 14.25
CA LEU A 81 1.29 -2.44 13.28
C LEU A 81 2.16 -1.41 12.57
N ARG A 82 3.18 -0.84 13.22
CA ARG A 82 4.13 0.06 12.56
C ARG A 82 5.01 -0.66 11.55
N GLU A 83 5.49 -1.85 11.87
CA GLU A 83 6.44 -2.59 11.04
C GLU A 83 5.76 -3.35 9.89
N LYS A 84 4.64 -4.03 10.17
CA LYS A 84 3.99 -4.93 9.20
C LYS A 84 2.80 -4.29 8.47
N VAL A 85 2.32 -3.12 8.90
CA VAL A 85 1.14 -2.46 8.31
C VAL A 85 1.47 -1.02 7.88
N PRO A 86 2.12 -0.84 6.72
CA PRO A 86 2.66 0.46 6.31
C PRO A 86 1.60 1.44 5.79
N SER A 87 0.39 0.97 5.46
CA SER A 87 -0.63 1.78 4.79
C SER A 87 -1.90 1.94 5.62
N ARG A 88 -2.54 3.09 5.45
CA ARG A 88 -3.86 3.37 6.03
C ARG A 88 -4.90 2.37 5.55
N SER A 89 -4.88 2.00 4.27
CA SER A 89 -5.83 1.04 3.69
C SER A 89 -5.76 -0.35 4.35
N LEU A 90 -4.56 -0.82 4.69
CA LEU A 90 -4.39 -2.09 5.41
C LEU A 90 -4.86 -1.97 6.87
N LEU A 91 -4.59 -0.86 7.55
CA LEU A 91 -5.14 -0.60 8.89
C LEU A 91 -6.67 -0.60 8.88
N GLU A 92 -7.30 0.02 7.87
CA GLU A 92 -8.75 -0.04 7.71
C GLU A 92 -9.25 -1.47 7.46
N ALA A 93 -8.55 -2.24 6.63
CA ALA A 93 -8.92 -3.64 6.35
C ALA A 93 -8.86 -4.49 7.63
N ILE A 94 -7.81 -4.34 8.44
CA ILE A 94 -7.68 -4.99 9.75
C ILE A 94 -8.78 -4.53 10.69
N ALA A 95 -9.04 -3.23 10.78
CA ALA A 95 -10.10 -2.68 11.63
C ALA A 95 -11.48 -3.25 11.24
N ARG A 96 -11.81 -3.30 9.94
CA ARG A 96 -13.06 -3.90 9.44
C ARG A 96 -13.14 -5.39 9.71
N PHE A 97 -12.03 -6.13 9.53
CA PHE A 97 -11.95 -7.55 9.86
C PHE A 97 -12.22 -7.82 11.35
N LEU A 98 -11.72 -6.94 12.22
CA LEU A 98 -11.97 -6.95 13.67
C LEU A 98 -13.33 -6.32 14.06
N GLN A 99 -14.17 -5.97 13.09
CA GLN A 99 -15.49 -5.35 13.28
C GLN A 99 -15.43 -4.00 14.05
N LEU A 100 -14.34 -3.26 13.90
CA LEU A 100 -14.16 -1.93 14.49
C LEU A 100 -14.70 -0.83 13.56
N PRO A 101 -15.35 0.20 14.10
CA PRO A 101 -15.82 1.32 13.31
C PRO A 101 -14.63 2.13 12.77
N VAL A 102 -14.65 2.46 11.48
CA VAL A 102 -13.64 3.28 10.80
C VAL A 102 -14.29 4.54 10.26
N GLN A 103 -13.75 5.71 10.59
CA GLN A 103 -14.19 6.97 10.00
C GLN A 103 -13.24 7.44 8.91
N ARG A 104 -13.79 8.19 7.93
CA ARG A 104 -13.01 8.72 6.80
C ARG A 104 -11.84 9.58 7.26
N ASP A 105 -12.05 10.36 8.32
CA ASP A 105 -11.09 11.32 8.85
C ASP A 105 -10.20 10.72 9.96
N ASP A 106 -10.31 9.41 10.23
CA ASP A 106 -9.40 8.74 11.16
C ASP A 106 -7.98 8.73 10.56
N ALA A 107 -7.05 9.39 11.26
CA ALA A 107 -5.62 9.35 10.98
C ALA A 107 -5.04 7.95 11.25
N MET A 108 -3.89 7.65 10.63
CA MET A 108 -3.25 6.33 10.78
C MET A 108 -2.96 5.97 12.23
N ASP A 109 -2.44 6.92 13.03
CA ASP A 109 -2.12 6.66 14.44
C ASP A 109 -3.39 6.38 15.25
N LYS A 110 -4.47 7.12 14.98
CA LYS A 110 -5.77 6.88 15.61
C LYS A 110 -6.30 5.49 15.27
N LEU A 111 -6.15 5.02 14.03
CA LEU A 111 -6.52 3.66 13.64
C LEU A 111 -5.69 2.60 14.38
N ARG A 112 -4.37 2.78 14.49
CA ARG A 112 -3.49 1.86 15.24
C ARG A 112 -3.90 1.76 16.69
N THR A 113 -4.05 2.90 17.38
CA THR A 113 -4.47 2.93 18.78
C THR A 113 -5.83 2.25 18.96
N LYS A 114 -6.79 2.50 18.05
CA LYS A 114 -8.11 1.87 18.10
C LYS A 114 -8.02 0.34 17.98
N ILE A 115 -7.20 -0.16 17.05
CA ILE A 115 -6.97 -1.60 16.87
C ILE A 115 -6.32 -2.20 18.13
N VAL A 116 -5.28 -1.57 18.67
CA VAL A 116 -4.55 -2.04 19.86
C VAL A 116 -5.44 -2.05 21.11
N GLU A 117 -6.23 -0.99 21.34
CA GLU A 117 -7.10 -0.92 22.50
C GLU A 117 -8.25 -1.92 22.47
N ASN A 118 -8.76 -2.24 21.28
CA ASN A 118 -9.87 -3.18 21.14
C ASN A 118 -9.40 -4.64 21.14
N THR A 119 -8.16 -4.92 20.75
CA THR A 119 -7.61 -6.29 20.76
C THR A 119 -6.88 -6.60 22.06
N ILE A 120 -5.81 -5.86 22.35
CA ILE A 120 -4.91 -6.13 23.47
C ILE A 120 -5.45 -5.43 24.72
N GLY A 121 -5.86 -4.17 24.59
CA GLY A 121 -6.30 -3.37 25.72
C GLY A 121 -7.54 -3.93 26.42
N SER A 122 -8.52 -4.42 25.64
CA SER A 122 -9.74 -5.06 26.13
C SER A 122 -9.41 -6.30 26.97
N ARG A 123 -8.58 -7.19 26.44
CA ARG A 123 -8.12 -8.39 27.15
C ARG A 123 -7.34 -8.07 28.42
N LEU A 124 -6.42 -7.12 28.37
CA LEU A 124 -5.64 -6.74 29.55
C LEU A 124 -6.55 -6.24 30.68
N ARG A 125 -7.57 -5.43 30.35
CA ARG A 125 -8.59 -5.00 31.32
C ARG A 125 -9.38 -6.19 31.86
N SER A 126 -9.84 -7.10 30.98
CA SER A 126 -10.56 -8.31 31.40
C SER A 126 -9.74 -9.20 32.33
N ASN A 127 -8.46 -9.41 32.04
CA ASN A 127 -7.55 -10.20 32.88
C ASN A 127 -7.32 -9.54 34.25
N ALA A 128 -7.18 -8.22 34.29
CA ALA A 128 -7.04 -7.47 35.54
C ALA A 128 -8.29 -7.60 36.41
N ILE A 129 -9.49 -7.49 35.81
CA ILE A 129 -10.77 -7.66 36.51
C ILE A 129 -10.93 -9.11 37.01
N GLN A 130 -10.46 -10.11 36.26
CA GLN A 130 -10.51 -11.53 36.64
C GLN A 130 -9.41 -11.95 37.63
N GLY A 131 -8.53 -11.03 38.05
CA GLY A 131 -7.42 -11.34 38.96
C GLY A 131 -6.34 -12.25 38.36
N LYS A 132 -6.30 -12.39 37.03
CA LYS A 132 -5.33 -13.23 36.31
C LYS A 132 -3.98 -12.55 36.08
N SER A 133 -3.90 -11.25 36.33
CA SER A 133 -2.65 -10.50 36.36
C SER A 133 -2.10 -10.49 37.79
N LYS A 134 -1.35 -11.53 38.16
CA LYS A 134 -0.51 -11.54 39.36
C LYS A 134 0.90 -11.93 38.96
#